data_AF-A0A536PV53-F1
#
_entry.id   AF-A0A536PV53-F1
#
_cell.length_a   1.000
_cell.length_b   1.000
_cell.length_c   1.000
_cell.angle_alpha   90.00
_cell.angle_beta   90.00
_cell.angle_gamma   90.00
#
_symmetry.space_group_name_H-M   'P 1'
#
loop_
_entity.id
_entity.type
_entity.pdbx_description
1 polymer ?
#
loop_
_entity_poly.entity_id
_entity_poly.type
_entity_poly.pdbx_seq_one_letter_code
_entity_poly.pdbx_strand_id
1 'polypeptide(L)'
;MADAGLTNGAFYAHFESKEDLVASALAEQLREQRESFSAQPPGRAGLEQIVRAYLSVEHRDNPEGGCPSAALLDEIGRSPDATKRAYTDGLLVVIDDVAARLASDDPNWARMKTLSVFALMVGTLQVSRALADRQLADEVLEQGIHNALALLGAEHPSMRRR
;
A
#
# COMPACT_ATOMS: atom_id res chain seq x y z
N MET A 1 -4.42 -24.12 -6.34
CA MET A 1 -5.12 -24.82 -7.46
C MET A 1 -6.24 -25.69 -6.95
N ALA A 2 -5.96 -26.60 -6.00
CA ALA A 2 -7.01 -27.39 -5.35
C ALA A 2 -8.11 -26.49 -4.74
N ASP A 3 -7.73 -25.40 -4.07
CA ASP A 3 -8.69 -24.43 -3.50
C ASP A 3 -9.53 -23.69 -4.54
N ALA A 4 -9.04 -23.59 -5.78
CA ALA A 4 -9.78 -23.01 -6.91
C ALA A 4 -10.55 -24.08 -7.70
N GLY A 5 -10.50 -25.36 -7.30
CA GLY A 5 -11.11 -26.49 -8.01
C GLY A 5 -10.49 -26.77 -9.38
N LEU A 6 -9.30 -26.23 -9.69
CA LEU A 6 -8.68 -26.33 -11.01
C LEU A 6 -7.70 -27.50 -11.10
N THR A 7 -7.73 -28.19 -12.24
CA THR A 7 -6.67 -29.13 -12.64
C THR A 7 -5.45 -28.36 -13.16
N ASN A 8 -4.26 -29.00 -13.17
CA ASN A 8 -3.05 -28.36 -13.71
C ASN A 8 -3.22 -27.91 -15.17
N GLY A 9 -3.92 -28.68 -16.01
CA GLY A 9 -4.18 -28.30 -17.40
C GLY A 9 -5.11 -27.08 -17.53
N ALA A 10 -6.13 -26.97 -16.67
CA ALA A 10 -7.02 -25.82 -16.64
C ALA A 10 -6.31 -24.55 -16.14
N PHE A 11 -5.35 -24.68 -15.21
CA PHE A 11 -4.54 -23.55 -14.75
C PHE A 11 -3.76 -22.89 -15.90
N TYR A 12 -3.04 -23.69 -16.68
CA TYR A 12 -2.21 -23.17 -17.78
C TYR A 12 -3.02 -22.67 -18.99
N ALA A 13 -4.34 -22.86 -19.00
CA ALA A 13 -5.22 -22.20 -19.97
C ALA A 13 -5.47 -20.72 -19.63
N HIS A 14 -5.24 -20.31 -18.37
CA HIS A 14 -5.46 -18.94 -17.89
C HIS A 14 -4.17 -18.19 -17.61
N PHE A 15 -3.12 -18.88 -17.18
CA PHE A 15 -1.85 -18.29 -16.81
C PHE A 15 -0.69 -19.02 -17.47
N GLU A 16 0.29 -18.26 -17.96
CA GLU A 16 1.46 -18.86 -18.61
C GLU A 16 2.36 -19.57 -17.59
N SER A 17 2.33 -19.14 -16.33
CA SER A 17 3.14 -19.67 -15.24
C SER A 17 2.52 -19.36 -13.87
N LYS A 18 3.10 -19.91 -12.79
CA LYS A 18 2.69 -19.53 -11.43
C LYS A 18 3.08 -18.09 -11.11
N GLU A 19 4.20 -17.65 -11.66
CA GLU A 19 4.73 -16.30 -11.55
C GLU A 19 3.80 -15.29 -12.22
N ASP A 20 3.22 -15.65 -13.36
CA ASP A 20 2.20 -14.88 -14.07
C ASP A 20 0.90 -14.75 -13.27
N LEU A 21 0.45 -15.84 -12.62
CA LEU A 21 -0.65 -15.78 -11.65
C LEU A 21 -0.33 -14.81 -10.50
N VAL A 22 0.87 -14.89 -9.90
CA VAL A 22 1.25 -14.01 -8.79
C VAL A 22 1.26 -12.55 -9.23
N ALA A 23 1.85 -12.25 -10.40
CA ALA A 23 1.86 -10.90 -10.96
C ALA A 23 0.44 -10.37 -11.20
N SER A 24 -0.44 -11.20 -11.76
CA SER A 24 -1.85 -10.87 -11.99
C SER A 24 -2.60 -10.61 -10.69
N ALA A 25 -2.40 -11.45 -9.68
CA ALA A 25 -3.02 -11.28 -8.36
C ALA A 25 -2.55 -9.99 -7.67
N LEU A 26 -1.24 -9.67 -7.74
CA LEU A 26 -0.71 -8.42 -7.19
C LEU A 26 -1.31 -7.20 -7.88
N ALA A 27 -1.40 -7.22 -9.21
CA ALA A 27 -2.00 -6.13 -9.98
C ALA A 27 -3.46 -5.91 -9.60
N GLU A 28 -4.23 -6.99 -9.45
CA GLU A 28 -5.64 -6.93 -9.04
C GLU A 28 -5.80 -6.38 -7.62
N GLN A 29 -5.01 -6.85 -6.67
CA GLN A 29 -5.08 -6.37 -5.28
C GLN A 29 -4.68 -4.89 -5.15
N LEU A 30 -3.72 -4.43 -5.96
CA LEU A 30 -3.38 -3.01 -6.04
C LEU A 30 -4.49 -2.18 -6.69
N ARG A 31 -5.21 -2.73 -7.67
CA ARG A 31 -6.41 -2.11 -8.27
C ARG A 31 -7.53 -1.96 -7.24
N GLU A 32 -7.83 -3.00 -6.47
CA GLU A 32 -8.85 -2.96 -5.41
C GLU A 32 -8.48 -1.94 -4.31
N GLN A 33 -7.20 -1.90 -3.91
CA GLN A 33 -6.71 -0.88 -2.99
C GLN A 33 -6.91 0.54 -3.55
N ARG A 34 -6.55 0.76 -4.82
CA ARG A 34 -6.75 2.04 -5.50
C ARG A 34 -8.22 2.47 -5.46
N GLU A 35 -9.14 1.55 -5.73
CA GLU A 35 -10.58 1.80 -5.71
C GLU A 35 -11.07 2.17 -4.31
N SER A 36 -10.64 1.44 -3.29
CA SER A 36 -10.92 1.77 -1.88
C SER A 36 -10.43 3.17 -1.49
N PHE A 37 -9.23 3.56 -1.93
CA PHE A 37 -8.70 4.90 -1.70
C PHE A 37 -9.48 5.96 -2.48
N SER A 38 -9.88 5.65 -3.71
CA SER A 38 -10.65 6.55 -4.59
C SER A 38 -12.07 6.80 -4.10
N ALA A 39 -12.65 5.87 -3.34
CA ALA A 39 -13.94 6.05 -2.69
C ALA A 39 -13.91 7.05 -1.52
N GLN A 40 -12.73 7.41 -1.00
CA GLN A 40 -12.59 8.42 0.04
C GLN A 40 -12.77 9.84 -0.51
N PRO A 41 -13.19 10.82 0.32
CA PRO A 41 -13.33 12.21 -0.10
C PRO A 41 -12.05 12.77 -0.76
N PRO A 42 -12.15 13.76 -1.66
CA PRO A 42 -10.97 14.38 -2.24
C PRO A 42 -10.15 15.17 -1.20
N GLY A 43 -8.87 15.42 -1.53
CA GLY A 43 -7.99 16.29 -0.75
C GLY A 43 -7.65 15.74 0.65
N ARG A 44 -7.44 16.66 1.60
CA ARG A 44 -6.89 16.34 2.93
C ARG A 44 -7.77 15.42 3.76
N ALA A 45 -9.10 15.57 3.67
CA ALA A 45 -10.04 14.73 4.42
C ALA A 45 -9.93 13.25 4.01
N GLY A 46 -9.86 12.94 2.71
CA GLY A 46 -9.67 11.55 2.28
C GLY A 46 -8.27 11.02 2.53
N LEU A 47 -7.24 11.87 2.48
CA LEU A 47 -5.89 11.45 2.90
C LEU A 47 -5.88 10.98 4.35
N GLU A 48 -6.57 11.70 5.24
CA GLU A 48 -6.69 11.28 6.64
C GLU A 48 -7.41 9.93 6.77
N GLN A 49 -8.52 9.75 6.04
CA GLN A 49 -9.26 8.49 6.06
C GLN A 49 -8.43 7.31 5.52
N ILE A 50 -7.64 7.53 4.46
CA ILE A 50 -6.73 6.50 3.94
C ILE A 50 -5.72 6.08 5.01
N VAL A 51 -5.04 7.04 5.64
CA VAL A 51 -4.02 6.75 6.67
C VAL A 51 -4.62 5.98 7.84
N ARG A 52 -5.78 6.42 8.34
CA ARG A 52 -6.46 5.78 9.47
C ARG A 52 -6.97 4.38 9.13
N ALA A 53 -7.53 4.18 7.93
CA ALA A 53 -7.96 2.86 7.48
C ALA A 53 -6.76 1.91 7.31
N TYR A 54 -5.65 2.41 6.74
CA TYR A 54 -4.45 1.62 6.52
C TYR A 54 -3.77 1.19 7.83
N LEU A 55 -3.68 2.09 8.81
CA LEU A 55 -3.07 1.80 10.12
C LEU A 55 -4.13 1.45 11.19
N SER A 56 -5.16 0.70 10.79
CA SER A 56 -6.22 0.23 11.68
C SER A 56 -5.91 -1.14 12.29
N VAL A 57 -6.52 -1.41 13.43
CA VAL A 57 -6.53 -2.75 14.04
C VAL A 57 -7.13 -3.79 13.10
N GLU A 58 -8.18 -3.43 12.37
CA GLU A 58 -8.82 -4.30 11.39
C GLU A 58 -7.84 -4.72 10.30
N HIS A 59 -7.09 -3.78 9.72
CA HIS A 59 -6.07 -4.12 8.72
C HIS A 59 -4.90 -4.90 9.32
N ARG A 60 -4.48 -4.59 10.57
CA ARG A 60 -3.44 -5.36 11.26
C ARG A 60 -3.83 -6.84 11.35
N ASP A 61 -5.03 -7.09 11.85
CA ASP A 61 -5.51 -8.44 12.19
C ASP A 61 -6.04 -9.21 10.96
N ASN A 62 -6.21 -8.55 9.82
CA ASN A 62 -6.60 -9.14 8.54
C ASN A 62 -5.51 -9.00 7.46
N PRO A 63 -4.42 -9.79 7.48
CA PRO A 63 -3.36 -9.72 6.49
C PRO A 63 -3.78 -10.19 5.08
N GLU A 64 -4.81 -11.03 4.98
CA GLU A 64 -5.29 -11.64 3.74
C GLU A 64 -6.20 -10.73 2.91
N GLY A 65 -7.01 -9.87 3.56
CA GLY A 65 -7.86 -8.88 2.90
C GLY A 65 -7.27 -7.47 2.82
N GLY A 66 -5.96 -7.34 3.08
CA GLY A 66 -5.28 -6.07 3.25
C GLY A 66 -4.44 -5.62 2.05
N CYS A 67 -3.60 -4.60 2.28
CA CYS A 67 -2.62 -4.15 1.29
C CYS A 67 -1.61 -5.27 0.97
N PRO A 68 -1.40 -5.64 -0.30
CA PRO A 68 -0.40 -6.65 -0.66
C PRO A 68 1.02 -6.24 -0.26
N SER A 69 1.34 -4.94 -0.26
CA SER A 69 2.64 -4.44 0.22
C SER A 69 2.84 -4.68 1.72
N ALA A 70 1.79 -4.64 2.54
CA ALA A 70 1.94 -4.93 3.97
C ALA A 70 2.14 -6.42 4.26
N ALA A 71 1.64 -7.29 3.38
CA ALA A 71 1.68 -8.74 3.56
C ALA A 71 2.88 -9.41 2.87
N LEU A 72 3.31 -8.92 1.69
CA LEU A 72 4.14 -9.68 0.75
C LEU A 72 5.39 -8.92 0.23
N LEU A 73 5.73 -7.74 0.77
CA LEU A 73 6.79 -6.91 0.19
C LEU A 73 8.15 -7.62 0.14
N ASP A 74 8.45 -8.44 1.14
CA ASP A 74 9.66 -9.24 1.24
C ASP A 74 9.75 -10.34 0.18
N GLU A 75 8.62 -10.97 -0.14
CA GLU A 75 8.47 -12.00 -1.18
C GLU A 75 8.53 -11.37 -2.58
N ILE A 76 7.88 -10.21 -2.77
CA ILE A 76 7.93 -9.43 -4.01
C ILE A 76 9.38 -9.02 -4.28
N GLY A 77 10.11 -8.57 -3.26
CA GLY A 77 11.53 -8.22 -3.37
C GLY A 77 12.45 -9.37 -3.81
N ARG A 78 12.05 -10.62 -3.54
CA ARG A 78 12.79 -11.84 -3.93
C ARG A 78 12.26 -12.48 -5.23
N SER A 79 11.15 -11.99 -5.76
CA SER A 79 10.53 -12.50 -6.99
C SER A 79 11.32 -12.10 -8.26
N PRO A 80 11.06 -12.78 -9.40
CA PRO A 80 11.62 -12.39 -10.70
C PRO A 80 11.26 -10.96 -11.11
N ASP A 81 12.04 -10.39 -12.03
CA ASP A 81 11.85 -9.01 -12.50
C ASP A 81 10.46 -8.74 -13.08
N ALA A 82 9.84 -9.72 -13.73
CA ALA A 82 8.48 -9.59 -14.26
C ALA A 82 7.46 -9.26 -13.15
N THR A 83 7.50 -9.99 -12.03
CA THR A 83 6.62 -9.75 -10.88
C THR A 83 6.91 -8.40 -10.23
N LYS A 84 8.19 -8.03 -10.10
CA LYS A 84 8.59 -6.71 -9.56
C LYS A 84 8.09 -5.56 -10.42
N ARG A 85 8.11 -5.71 -11.75
CA ARG A 85 7.57 -4.71 -12.69
C ARG A 85 6.06 -4.58 -12.54
N ALA A 86 5.33 -5.69 -12.54
CA ALA A 86 3.88 -5.67 -12.33
C ALA A 86 3.49 -4.98 -11.01
N TYR A 87 4.22 -5.28 -9.93
CA TYR A 87 4.07 -4.59 -8.65
C TYR A 87 4.36 -3.09 -8.76
N THR A 88 5.48 -2.72 -9.40
CA THR A 88 5.88 -1.32 -9.57
C THR A 88 4.82 -0.53 -10.34
N ASP A 89 4.32 -1.08 -11.44
CA ASP A 89 3.31 -0.43 -12.29
C ASP A 89 2.01 -0.21 -11.51
N GLY A 90 1.52 -1.23 -10.79
CA GLY A 90 0.31 -1.11 -9.97
C GLY A 90 0.49 -0.14 -8.80
N LEU A 91 1.63 -0.20 -8.09
CA LEU A 91 1.91 0.66 -6.95
C LEU A 91 1.99 2.12 -7.37
N LEU A 92 2.69 2.44 -8.47
CA LEU A 92 2.85 3.82 -8.90
C LEU A 92 1.52 4.49 -9.25
N VAL A 93 0.56 3.73 -9.78
CA VAL A 93 -0.80 4.24 -10.02
C VAL A 93 -1.50 4.60 -8.70
N VAL A 94 -1.42 3.74 -7.68
CA VAL A 94 -1.98 4.03 -6.34
C VAL A 94 -1.33 5.27 -5.74
N ILE A 95 0.00 5.35 -5.81
CA ILE A 95 0.79 6.46 -5.28
C ILE A 95 0.44 7.77 -5.98
N ASP A 96 0.31 7.77 -7.30
CA ASP A 96 0.03 8.96 -8.08
C ASP A 96 -1.36 9.53 -7.76
N ASP A 97 -2.35 8.68 -7.60
CA ASP A 97 -3.70 9.09 -7.19
C ASP A 97 -3.74 9.69 -5.78
N VAL A 98 -2.93 9.16 -4.86
CA VAL A 98 -2.81 9.70 -3.50
C VAL A 98 -2.01 11.01 -3.51
N ALA A 99 -0.92 11.06 -4.28
CA ALA A 99 -0.08 12.25 -4.43
C ALA A 99 -0.85 13.43 -5.04
N ALA A 100 -1.78 13.17 -5.97
CA ALA A 100 -2.65 14.18 -6.56
C ALA A 100 -3.58 14.87 -5.54
N ARG A 101 -3.74 14.31 -4.33
CA ARG A 101 -4.51 14.92 -3.24
C ARG A 101 -3.69 15.87 -2.38
N LEU A 102 -2.37 15.91 -2.56
CA LEU A 102 -1.49 16.86 -1.90
C LEU A 102 -1.54 18.22 -2.61
N ALA A 103 -1.65 19.29 -1.84
CA ALA A 103 -1.48 20.65 -2.35
C ALA A 103 0.02 20.90 -2.61
N SER A 104 0.51 20.56 -3.79
CA SER A 104 1.91 20.75 -4.21
C SER A 104 1.97 21.10 -5.70
N ASP A 105 2.76 22.14 -6.02
CA ASP A 105 3.07 22.52 -7.41
C ASP A 105 4.24 21.70 -7.99
N ASP A 106 4.87 20.83 -7.19
CA ASP A 106 5.90 19.87 -7.63
C ASP A 106 5.34 18.43 -7.57
N PRO A 107 4.96 17.84 -8.73
CA PRO A 107 4.45 16.48 -8.80
C PRO A 107 5.47 15.41 -8.43
N ASN A 108 6.76 15.61 -8.74
CA ASN A 108 7.81 14.64 -8.45
C ASN A 108 8.05 14.55 -6.94
N TRP A 109 8.10 15.70 -6.27
CA TRP A 109 8.17 15.72 -4.82
C TRP A 109 6.93 15.11 -4.18
N ALA A 110 5.73 15.44 -4.66
CA ALA A 110 4.48 14.89 -4.13
C ALA A 110 4.46 13.35 -4.23
N ARG A 111 4.89 12.79 -5.37
CA ARG A 111 5.05 11.34 -5.58
C ARG A 111 6.05 10.73 -4.60
N MET A 112 7.27 11.26 -4.52
CA MET A 112 8.32 10.70 -3.66
C MET A 112 7.97 10.80 -2.18
N LYS A 113 7.32 11.89 -1.78
CA LYS A 113 6.79 12.05 -0.43
C LYS A 113 5.70 11.03 -0.13
N THR A 114 4.77 10.82 -1.06
CA THR A 114 3.70 9.83 -0.91
C THR A 114 4.27 8.41 -0.81
N LEU A 115 5.27 8.05 -1.62
CA LEU A 115 6.01 6.80 -1.50
C LEU A 115 6.67 6.63 -0.13
N SER A 116 7.27 7.70 0.39
CA SER A 116 7.93 7.68 1.71
C SER A 116 6.93 7.46 2.83
N VAL A 117 5.78 8.13 2.78
CA VAL A 117 4.69 7.93 3.75
C VAL A 117 4.08 6.53 3.61
N PHE A 118 3.90 6.04 2.38
CA PHE A 118 3.43 4.68 2.15
C PHE A 118 4.38 3.64 2.74
N ALA A 119 5.69 3.77 2.52
CA ALA A 119 6.69 2.89 3.12
C ALA A 119 6.67 2.94 4.65
N LEU A 120 6.50 4.13 5.24
CA LEU A 120 6.31 4.28 6.69
C LEU A 120 5.07 3.51 7.18
N MET A 121 3.93 3.65 6.49
CA MET A 121 2.70 2.98 6.88
C MET A 121 2.82 1.45 6.76
N VAL A 122 3.39 0.95 5.67
CA VAL A 122 3.69 -0.47 5.46
C VAL A 122 4.51 -1.02 6.64
N GLY A 123 5.65 -0.38 6.94
CA GLY A 123 6.54 -0.81 8.00
C GLY A 123 5.90 -0.72 9.39
N THR A 124 5.13 0.35 9.67
CA THR A 124 4.39 0.51 10.93
C THR A 124 3.43 -0.65 11.14
N LEU A 125 2.65 -1.00 10.11
CA LEU A 125 1.68 -2.07 10.18
C LEU A 125 2.36 -3.44 10.38
N GLN A 126 3.45 -3.69 9.65
CA GLN A 126 4.24 -4.92 9.78
C GLN A 126 4.85 -5.06 11.19
N VAL A 127 5.39 -3.98 11.76
CA VAL A 127 5.88 -3.98 13.14
C VAL A 127 4.75 -4.25 14.12
N SER A 128 3.60 -3.58 13.98
CA SER A 128 2.43 -3.79 14.84
C SER A 128 1.95 -5.25 14.80
N ARG A 129 1.97 -5.90 13.63
CA ARG A 129 1.66 -7.34 13.49
C ARG A 129 2.66 -8.26 14.20
N ALA A 130 3.94 -7.88 14.25
CA ALA A 130 5.00 -8.69 14.83
C ALA A 130 5.09 -8.60 16.37
N LEU A 131 4.51 -7.58 16.98
CA LEU A 131 4.56 -7.35 18.41
C LEU A 131 3.63 -8.31 19.18
N ALA A 132 4.18 -8.99 20.19
CA ALA A 132 3.42 -9.87 21.08
C ALA A 132 2.58 -9.08 22.11
N ASP A 133 3.03 -7.89 22.49
CA ASP A 133 2.28 -6.97 23.35
C ASP A 133 1.25 -6.20 22.51
N ARG A 134 -0.04 -6.48 22.75
CA ARG A 134 -1.15 -5.88 21.99
C ARG A 134 -1.36 -4.41 22.33
N GLN A 135 -1.07 -3.97 23.54
CA GLN A 135 -1.16 -2.56 23.89
C GLN A 135 -0.08 -1.77 23.15
N LEU A 136 1.16 -2.25 23.16
CA LEU A 136 2.25 -1.64 22.39
C LEU A 136 1.96 -1.67 20.89
N ALA A 137 1.37 -2.75 20.38
CA ALA A 137 0.99 -2.87 18.97
C ALA A 137 -0.06 -1.80 18.56
N ASP A 138 -1.04 -1.52 19.42
CA ASP A 138 -2.03 -0.47 19.21
C ASP A 138 -1.39 0.94 19.28
N GLU A 139 -0.50 1.18 20.26
CA GLU A 139 0.24 2.44 20.40
C GLU A 139 1.11 2.75 19.16
N VAL A 140 1.75 1.71 18.57
CA VAL A 140 2.53 1.85 17.33
C VAL A 140 1.66 2.28 16.15
N LEU A 141 0.45 1.74 16.01
CA LEU A 141 -0.47 2.13 14.95
C LEU A 141 -0.90 3.59 15.11
N GLU A 142 -1.28 3.98 16.33
CA GLU A 142 -1.73 5.35 16.63
C GLU A 142 -0.61 6.36 16.39
N GLN A 143 0.62 6.07 16.84
CA GLN A 143 1.77 6.91 16.57
C GLN A 143 2.11 6.96 15.07
N GLY A 144 1.96 5.84 14.35
CA GLY A 144 2.12 5.79 12.90
C GLY A 144 1.14 6.69 12.16
N ILE A 145 -0.13 6.73 12.58
CA ILE A 145 -1.15 7.64 12.03
C ILE A 145 -0.70 9.09 12.23
N HIS A 146 -0.31 9.47 13.44
CA HIS A 146 0.18 10.82 13.73
C HIS A 146 1.39 11.19 12.86
N ASN A 147 2.36 10.29 12.74
CA ASN A 147 3.57 10.52 11.95
C ASN A 147 3.24 10.67 10.45
N ALA A 148 2.40 9.80 9.89
CA ALA A 148 2.01 9.84 8.49
C ALA A 148 1.25 11.14 8.16
N LEU A 149 0.30 11.55 8.99
CA LEU A 149 -0.46 12.80 8.78
C LEU A 149 0.42 14.05 8.92
N ALA A 150 1.35 14.05 9.88
CA ALA A 150 2.32 15.13 10.05
C ALA A 150 3.22 15.26 8.81
N LEU A 151 3.73 14.14 8.29
CA LEU A 151 4.52 14.13 7.06
C LEU A 151 3.71 14.62 5.88
N LEU A 152 2.49 14.11 5.64
CA LEU A 152 1.63 14.57 4.54
C LEU A 152 1.31 16.06 4.62
N GLY A 153 1.12 16.60 5.83
CA GLY A 153 0.87 18.02 6.08
C GLY A 153 2.09 18.93 5.93
N ALA A 154 3.33 18.42 5.92
CA ALA A 154 4.53 19.24 5.81
C ALA A 154 4.73 19.78 4.38
N GLU A 155 4.81 21.10 4.20
CA GLU A 155 5.03 21.70 2.88
C GLU A 155 6.42 21.38 2.29
N HIS A 156 6.56 21.56 0.96
CA HIS A 156 7.83 21.40 0.28
C HIS A 156 8.91 22.30 0.92
N PRO A 157 10.14 21.81 1.20
CA PRO A 157 11.19 22.61 1.83
C PRO A 157 11.52 23.93 1.11
N SER A 158 11.32 23.99 -0.21
CA SER A 158 11.49 25.22 -1.01
C SER A 158 10.32 26.21 -0.91
N MET A 159 9.14 25.80 -0.44
CA MET A 159 8.00 26.69 -0.15
C MET A 159 8.14 27.43 1.18
N ARG A 160 9.02 26.96 2.09
CA ARG A 160 9.31 27.61 3.39
C ARG A 160 10.05 28.96 3.30
N ARG A 161 10.26 29.51 2.10
CA ARG A 161 10.79 30.86 1.91
C ARG A 161 9.72 31.77 1.32
N ARG A 162 8.95 32.43 2.18
CA ARG A 162 8.49 33.83 2.06
C ARG A 162 8.12 34.33 3.44
#